data_AF-A0A528AFB9-F1
#
_entry.id   AF-A0A528AFB9-F1
#
_cell.length_a   1.000
_cell.length_b   1.000
_cell.length_c   1.000
_cell.angle_alpha   90.00
_cell.angle_beta   90.00
_cell.angle_gamma   90.00
#
_symmetry.space_group_name_H-M   'P 1'
#
loop_
_entity.id
_entity.type
_entity.pdbx_description
1 polymer ?
#
loop_
_entity_poly.entity_id
_entity_poly.type
_entity_poly.pdbx_seq_one_letter_code
_entity_poly.pdbx_strand_id
1 'polypeptide(L)'
;MRPARWHLSNHDALVFPGSFKLKTAAEDFSVVPPFEIRSGAEQRVPFLFNSPHSGRHYPDRFLAMARLDRNAIRRSEDCYVDELFGGAVALGAPMLAANFPRAYLDVNREPWELDPRMFAEPVPSFCNIRSARVAGGLGTVPKLVGEGLDIYAGRLPLAEAVARIEAVYKPYHETLKRLLTTTHARFGFAVLIDCHSMPASIR
;
A
#
# COMPACT_ATOMS: atom_id res chain seq x y z
N MET A 1 27.47 -25.87 -9.48
CA MET A 1 26.00 -25.60 -9.51
C MET A 1 25.78 -24.14 -9.89
N ARG A 2 25.15 -23.87 -11.04
CA ARG A 2 24.82 -22.50 -11.48
C ARG A 2 23.44 -22.12 -10.93
N PRO A 3 23.21 -20.87 -10.48
CA PRO A 3 21.87 -20.43 -10.12
C PRO A 3 21.05 -20.14 -11.38
N ALA A 4 19.81 -20.62 -11.42
CA ALA A 4 18.88 -20.36 -12.50
C ALA A 4 18.46 -18.87 -12.51
N ARG A 5 18.67 -18.19 -13.64
CA ARG A 5 18.07 -16.89 -13.94
C ARG A 5 16.65 -17.14 -14.43
N TRP A 6 15.67 -16.52 -13.79
CA TRP A 6 14.30 -16.47 -14.29
C TRP A 6 14.09 -15.13 -14.99
N HIS A 7 13.98 -15.17 -16.32
CA HIS A 7 13.41 -14.08 -17.11
C HIS A 7 11.89 -14.23 -17.05
N LEU A 8 11.20 -13.30 -16.40
CA LEU A 8 9.77 -13.12 -16.58
C LEU A 8 9.59 -12.24 -17.82
N SER A 9 9.19 -12.86 -18.93
CA SER A 9 8.72 -12.17 -20.12
C SER A 9 7.42 -11.44 -19.79
N ASN A 10 7.38 -10.13 -19.97
CA ASN A 10 6.11 -9.42 -20.14
C ASN A 10 5.39 -10.01 -21.36
N HIS A 11 4.08 -10.18 -21.25
CA HIS A 11 3.12 -10.77 -22.22
C HIS A 11 2.72 -12.21 -21.94
N ASP A 12 1.81 -12.38 -20.98
CA ASP A 12 0.67 -13.29 -21.15
C ASP A 12 -0.49 -12.73 -20.34
N ALA A 13 -1.26 -11.84 -20.98
CA ALA A 13 -2.55 -11.40 -20.46
C ALA A 13 -3.54 -12.55 -20.65
N LEU A 14 -4.14 -13.04 -19.57
CA LEU A 14 -5.29 -13.93 -19.64
C LEU A 14 -6.46 -13.17 -20.30
N VAL A 15 -6.72 -13.46 -21.58
CA VAL A 15 -7.83 -12.87 -22.33
C VAL A 15 -9.10 -13.70 -22.05
N PHE A 16 -10.07 -13.10 -21.35
CA PHE A 16 -11.43 -13.63 -21.24
C PHE A 16 -12.31 -13.02 -22.35
N PRO A 17 -13.14 -13.80 -23.06
CA PRO A 17 -13.97 -13.29 -24.15
C PRO A 17 -15.15 -12.48 -23.60
N GLY A 18 -15.15 -11.18 -23.87
CA GLY A 18 -16.16 -10.22 -23.41
C GLY A 18 -15.48 -8.91 -22.99
N SER A 19 -15.05 -8.10 -23.96
CA SER A 19 -14.28 -6.87 -23.71
C SER A 19 -15.14 -5.74 -23.16
N PHE A 20 -15.55 -5.85 -21.89
CA PHE A 20 -15.54 -4.70 -21.01
C PHE A 20 -14.08 -4.51 -20.58
N LYS A 21 -13.49 -3.34 -20.82
CA LYS A 21 -12.21 -2.99 -20.20
C LYS A 21 -12.40 -3.13 -18.69
N LEU A 22 -11.89 -4.22 -18.11
CA LEU A 22 -11.90 -4.41 -16.67
C LEU A 22 -11.04 -3.30 -16.09
N LYS A 23 -11.66 -2.34 -15.41
CA LYS A 23 -10.93 -1.30 -14.70
C LYS A 23 -9.97 -1.99 -13.72
N THR A 24 -8.67 -1.73 -13.86
CA THR A 24 -7.63 -2.38 -13.06
C THR A 24 -7.20 -1.49 -11.89
N ALA A 25 -6.53 -2.07 -10.90
CA ALA A 25 -5.89 -1.32 -9.81
C ALA A 25 -4.90 -0.24 -10.29
N ALA A 26 -4.38 -0.35 -11.54
CA ALA A 26 -3.54 0.69 -12.13
C ALA A 26 -4.35 1.92 -12.57
N GLU A 27 -5.59 1.72 -13.05
CA GLU A 27 -6.46 2.81 -13.50
C GLU A 27 -7.03 3.64 -12.33
N ASP A 28 -7.10 3.04 -11.14
CA ASP A 28 -7.53 3.69 -9.89
C ASP A 28 -6.71 4.94 -9.55
N PHE A 29 -5.48 5.03 -10.04
CA PHE A 29 -4.54 6.13 -9.78
C PHE A 29 -4.10 6.87 -11.05
N SER A 30 -4.95 6.86 -12.08
CA SER A 30 -4.70 7.55 -13.36
C SER A 30 -4.75 9.08 -13.25
N VAL A 31 -5.51 9.61 -12.28
CA VAL A 31 -5.65 11.06 -12.04
C VAL A 31 -4.78 11.52 -10.87
N VAL A 32 -4.79 10.76 -9.77
CA VAL A 32 -3.96 11.01 -8.58
C VAL A 32 -2.98 9.84 -8.47
N PRO A 33 -1.66 10.06 -8.52
CA PRO A 33 -0.70 8.98 -8.40
C PRO A 33 -0.86 8.28 -7.04
N PRO A 34 -0.53 6.97 -6.92
CA PRO A 34 -0.77 6.22 -5.69
C PRO A 34 0.04 6.75 -4.50
N PHE A 35 1.18 7.39 -4.76
CA PHE A 35 2.04 8.01 -3.76
C PHE A 35 2.83 9.14 -4.41
N GLU A 36 3.43 9.98 -3.59
CA GLU A 36 4.28 11.07 -4.03
C GLU A 36 5.55 11.17 -3.19
N ILE A 37 6.59 11.75 -3.79
CA ILE A 37 7.81 12.13 -3.10
C ILE A 37 7.76 13.64 -2.90
N ARG A 38 7.70 14.08 -1.63
CA ARG A 38 7.82 15.48 -1.26
C ARG A 38 9.28 15.76 -0.91
N SER A 39 9.94 16.64 -1.65
CA SER A 39 11.34 17.00 -1.42
C SER A 39 11.61 18.44 -1.80
N GLY A 40 12.53 19.10 -1.09
CA GLY A 40 13.10 20.37 -1.53
C GLY A 40 14.07 20.19 -2.70
N ALA A 41 14.66 21.29 -3.16
CA ALA A 41 15.66 21.28 -4.25
C ALA A 41 16.89 20.41 -3.94
N GLU A 42 17.25 20.32 -2.66
CA GLU A 42 18.39 19.53 -2.20
C GLU A 42 18.08 18.83 -0.87
N GLN A 43 18.44 17.56 -0.77
CA GLN A 43 18.44 16.83 0.49
C GLN A 43 19.65 17.25 1.32
N ARG A 44 19.44 17.78 2.53
CA ARG A 44 20.53 18.34 3.37
C ARG A 44 20.85 17.52 4.62
N VAL A 45 20.03 16.52 4.91
CA VAL A 45 20.16 15.67 6.10
C VAL A 45 19.98 14.19 5.75
N PRO A 46 20.56 13.26 6.53
CA PRO A 46 20.53 11.82 6.27
C PRO A 46 19.21 11.14 6.68
N PHE A 47 18.12 11.91 6.74
CA PHE A 47 16.80 11.42 7.14
C PHE A 47 15.90 11.28 5.92
N LEU A 48 15.07 10.24 5.92
CA LEU A 48 13.96 10.01 5.02
C LEU A 48 12.70 9.76 5.85
N PHE A 49 11.62 10.45 5.53
CA PHE A 49 10.32 10.26 6.18
C PHE A 49 9.42 9.40 5.30
N ASN A 50 8.63 8.53 5.91
CA ASN A 50 7.67 7.67 5.23
C ASN A 50 6.31 7.81 5.91
N SER A 51 5.28 8.19 5.16
CA SER A 51 3.90 8.28 5.65
C SER A 51 3.03 7.31 4.87
N PRO A 52 2.99 6.03 5.26
CA PRO A 52 2.36 4.97 4.47
C PRO A 52 0.83 4.93 4.61
N HIS A 53 0.27 5.55 5.65
CA HIS A 53 -1.14 5.37 6.05
C HIS A 53 -1.97 6.68 6.10
N SER A 54 -1.41 7.80 5.67
CA SER A 54 -2.07 9.11 5.62
C SER A 54 -2.93 9.35 4.38
N GLY A 55 -2.86 8.44 3.41
CA GLY A 55 -3.58 8.52 2.15
C GLY A 55 -5.10 8.48 2.33
N ARG A 56 -5.77 9.36 1.58
CA ARG A 56 -7.21 9.61 1.66
C ARG A 56 -7.87 9.76 0.29
N HIS A 57 -7.19 9.34 -0.78
CA HIS A 57 -7.76 9.20 -2.10
C HIS A 57 -8.38 7.80 -2.25
N TYR A 58 -9.71 7.73 -2.22
CA TYR A 58 -10.47 6.49 -2.35
C TYR A 58 -10.95 6.33 -3.80
N PRO A 59 -10.38 5.41 -4.60
CA PRO A 59 -10.83 5.20 -5.98
C PRO A 59 -12.29 4.74 -6.02
N ASP A 60 -13.06 5.21 -7.00
CA ASP A 60 -14.48 4.86 -7.14
C ASP A 60 -14.71 3.35 -7.22
N ARG A 61 -13.82 2.65 -7.93
CA ARG A 61 -13.85 1.18 -8.06
C ARG A 61 -13.69 0.50 -6.70
N PHE A 62 -12.80 1.00 -5.86
CA PHE A 62 -12.62 0.51 -4.50
C PHE A 62 -13.85 0.75 -3.64
N LEU A 63 -14.42 1.96 -3.68
CA LEU A 63 -15.64 2.28 -2.95
C LEU A 63 -16.83 1.43 -3.38
N ALA A 64 -16.94 1.08 -4.66
CA ALA A 64 -17.98 0.19 -5.17
C ALA A 64 -17.86 -1.26 -4.65
N MET A 65 -16.66 -1.69 -4.24
CA MET A 65 -16.44 -3.01 -3.60
C MET A 65 -16.66 -2.99 -2.08
N ALA A 66 -16.57 -1.80 -1.46
CA ALA A 66 -16.72 -1.64 -0.03
C ALA A 66 -18.20 -1.59 0.38
N ARG A 67 -18.51 -2.10 1.57
CA ARG A 67 -19.85 -2.00 2.20
C ARG A 67 -19.94 -0.88 3.25
N LEU A 68 -18.81 -0.24 3.55
CA LEU A 68 -18.70 0.80 4.57
C LEU A 68 -19.06 2.16 3.97
N ASP A 69 -19.68 3.01 4.78
CA ASP A 69 -19.91 4.39 4.39
C ASP A 69 -18.59 5.21 4.38
N ARG A 70 -18.69 6.46 3.91
CA ARG A 70 -17.54 7.37 3.77
C ARG A 70 -16.84 7.69 5.10
N ASN A 71 -17.48 7.53 6.24
CA ASN A 71 -16.88 7.81 7.55
C ASN A 71 -16.23 6.54 8.12
N ALA A 72 -16.91 5.41 8.04
CA ALA A 72 -16.44 4.14 8.57
C ALA A 72 -15.19 3.63 7.84
N ILE A 73 -15.11 3.78 6.51
CA ILE A 73 -13.94 3.33 5.74
C ILE A 73 -12.65 4.11 6.08
N ARG A 74 -12.80 5.30 6.69
CA ARG A 74 -11.70 6.19 7.08
C ARG A 74 -11.16 5.90 8.48
N ARG A 75 -11.78 4.99 9.24
CA ARG A 75 -11.35 4.63 10.61
C ARG A 75 -9.97 3.99 10.68
N SER A 76 -9.45 3.53 9.54
CA SER A 76 -8.08 3.03 9.42
C SER A 76 -7.13 4.03 8.77
N GLU A 77 -7.46 5.31 8.62
CA GLU A 77 -6.49 6.33 8.22
C GLU A 77 -5.59 6.69 9.40
N ASP A 78 -4.31 6.92 9.13
CA ASP A 78 -3.45 7.68 10.03
C ASP A 78 -3.58 9.16 9.64
N CYS A 79 -4.73 9.75 9.97
CA CYS A 79 -5.19 11.04 9.48
C CYS A 79 -4.14 12.14 9.65
N TYR A 80 -3.83 12.85 8.56
CA TYR A 80 -2.97 14.04 8.53
C TYR A 80 -1.53 13.83 9.05
N VAL A 81 -1.07 12.58 9.15
CA VAL A 81 0.32 12.29 9.54
C VAL A 81 1.32 12.84 8.52
N ASP A 82 0.97 12.86 7.24
CA ASP A 82 1.81 13.47 6.20
C ASP A 82 1.96 14.99 6.39
N GLU A 83 0.91 15.67 6.88
CA GLU A 83 0.94 17.10 7.19
C GLU A 83 1.70 17.37 8.49
N LEU A 84 1.46 16.56 9.53
CA LEU A 84 2.13 16.66 10.83
C LEU A 84 3.66 16.61 10.69
N PHE A 85 4.16 15.71 9.84
CA PHE A 85 5.59 15.56 9.57
C PHE A 85 6.07 16.38 8.36
N GLY A 86 5.18 17.12 7.68
CA GLY A 86 5.49 17.83 6.43
C GLY A 86 6.60 18.87 6.56
N GLY A 87 6.80 19.44 7.75
CA GLY A 87 7.90 20.37 8.04
C GLY A 87 9.30 19.78 7.81
N ALA A 88 9.46 18.46 7.84
CA ALA A 88 10.72 17.78 7.56
C ALA A 88 11.25 18.08 6.13
N VAL A 89 10.34 18.28 5.16
CA VAL A 89 10.69 18.59 3.77
C VAL A 89 11.42 19.94 3.69
N ALA A 90 10.93 20.95 4.40
CA ALA A 90 11.56 22.28 4.45
C ALA A 90 12.95 22.23 5.10
N LEU A 91 13.17 21.31 6.04
CA LEU A 91 14.48 21.05 6.67
C LEU A 91 15.44 20.23 5.79
N GLY A 92 15.00 19.77 4.62
CA GLY A 92 15.83 19.06 3.64
C GLY A 92 15.81 17.54 3.81
N ALA A 93 14.82 16.98 4.48
CA ALA A 93 14.57 15.54 4.51
C ALA A 93 13.42 15.19 3.53
N PRO A 94 13.62 14.35 2.51
CA PRO A 94 12.53 13.90 1.66
C PRO A 94 11.48 13.11 2.44
N MET A 95 10.25 13.13 1.95
CA MET A 95 9.15 12.33 2.45
C MET A 95 8.51 11.53 1.32
N LEU A 96 8.30 10.23 1.52
CA LEU A 96 7.41 9.41 0.70
C LEU A 96 6.04 9.34 1.39
N ALA A 97 4.98 9.75 0.70
CA ALA A 97 3.62 9.77 1.25
C ALA A 97 2.66 8.97 0.35
N ALA A 98 1.89 8.06 0.94
CA ALA A 98 0.82 7.35 0.24
C ALA A 98 -0.39 8.27 0.01
N ASN A 99 -0.99 8.20 -1.17
CA ASN A 99 -2.27 8.83 -1.47
C ASN A 99 -3.44 7.85 -1.31
N PHE A 100 -3.20 6.55 -1.48
CA PHE A 100 -4.20 5.51 -1.23
C PHE A 100 -4.40 5.24 0.27
N PRO A 101 -5.62 4.89 0.70
CA PRO A 101 -5.88 4.55 2.10
C PRO A 101 -5.33 3.17 2.45
N ARG A 102 -4.94 2.99 3.71
CA ARG A 102 -4.56 1.66 4.25
C ARG A 102 -5.65 0.60 4.01
N ALA A 103 -6.93 0.99 4.04
CA ALA A 103 -8.05 0.09 3.75
C ALA A 103 -8.03 -0.47 2.31
N TYR A 104 -7.41 0.22 1.36
CA TYR A 104 -7.20 -0.26 0.00
C TYR A 104 -6.03 -1.24 -0.06
N LEU A 105 -4.90 -0.86 0.54
CA LEU A 105 -3.67 -1.66 0.55
C LEU A 105 -2.78 -1.17 1.71
N ASP A 106 -2.32 -2.09 2.56
CA ASP A 106 -1.40 -1.77 3.65
C ASP A 106 0.04 -2.03 3.21
N VAL A 107 0.77 -0.97 2.85
CA VAL A 107 2.20 -1.05 2.48
C VAL A 107 3.13 -1.21 3.67
N ASN A 108 2.64 -1.21 4.91
CA ASN A 108 3.41 -1.54 6.12
C ASN A 108 3.20 -3.01 6.55
N ARG A 109 2.89 -3.89 5.59
CA ARG A 109 2.74 -5.34 5.74
C ARG A 109 3.59 -6.06 4.70
N GLU A 110 3.79 -7.36 4.88
CA GLU A 110 4.50 -8.21 3.92
C GLU A 110 3.62 -8.44 2.68
N PRO A 111 4.10 -8.29 1.43
CA PRO A 111 3.24 -8.14 0.25
C PRO A 111 2.22 -9.28 0.06
N TRP A 112 2.58 -10.50 0.43
CA TRP A 112 1.74 -11.68 0.26
C TRP A 112 1.15 -12.20 1.58
N GLU A 113 1.05 -11.33 2.58
CA GLU A 113 0.33 -11.56 3.83
C GLU A 113 -1.18 -11.40 3.63
N LEU A 114 -1.82 -12.46 3.12
CA LEU A 114 -3.21 -12.44 2.64
C LEU A 114 -4.11 -13.39 3.44
N ASP A 115 -5.34 -12.96 3.74
CA ASP A 115 -6.38 -13.83 4.33
C ASP A 115 -7.08 -14.65 3.22
N PRO A 116 -6.92 -15.98 3.18
CA PRO A 116 -7.53 -16.81 2.14
C PRO A 116 -9.07 -16.75 2.15
N ARG A 117 -9.71 -16.39 3.26
CA ARG A 117 -11.17 -16.28 3.36
C ARG A 117 -11.72 -15.08 2.61
N MET A 118 -10.87 -14.11 2.25
CA MET A 118 -11.26 -12.93 1.48
C MET A 118 -11.39 -13.20 -0.01
N PHE A 119 -10.84 -14.30 -0.53
CA PHE A 119 -10.72 -14.51 -1.97
C PHE A 119 -11.60 -15.66 -2.45
N ALA A 120 -12.15 -15.53 -3.66
CA ALA A 120 -12.96 -16.57 -4.29
C ALA A 120 -12.08 -17.77 -4.68
N GLU A 121 -10.87 -17.49 -5.16
CA GLU A 121 -9.85 -18.46 -5.52
C GLU A 121 -8.90 -18.76 -4.34
N PRO A 122 -8.30 -19.95 -4.30
CA PRO A 122 -7.24 -20.25 -3.34
C PRO A 122 -6.05 -19.30 -3.53
N VAL A 123 -5.51 -18.79 -2.41
CA VAL A 123 -4.26 -18.01 -2.45
C VAL A 123 -3.06 -18.93 -2.76
N PRO A 124 -2.03 -18.44 -3.48
CA PRO A 124 -0.83 -19.22 -3.75
C PRO A 124 -0.13 -19.73 -2.48
N SER A 125 0.55 -20.86 -2.58
CA SER A 125 1.21 -21.52 -1.44
C SER A 125 2.32 -20.70 -0.78
N PHE A 126 2.89 -19.72 -1.48
CA PHE A 126 3.89 -18.80 -0.94
C PHE A 126 3.28 -17.69 -0.07
N CYS A 127 1.96 -17.49 -0.10
CA CYS A 127 1.32 -16.45 0.69
C CYS A 127 1.40 -16.77 2.19
N ASN A 128 1.72 -15.76 2.99
CA ASN A 128 1.72 -15.88 4.43
C ASN A 128 0.30 -15.73 4.97
N ILE A 129 -0.35 -16.87 5.21
CA ILE A 129 -1.75 -16.92 5.68
C ILE A 129 -1.89 -17.10 7.19
N ARG A 130 -0.78 -17.23 7.93
CA ARG A 130 -0.77 -17.70 9.34
C ARG A 130 -0.39 -16.63 10.35
N SER A 131 -0.20 -15.39 9.92
CA SER A 131 0.20 -14.32 10.83
C SER A 131 -0.95 -13.89 11.75
N ALA A 132 -0.59 -13.32 12.91
CA ALA A 132 -1.57 -12.71 13.81
C ALA A 132 -2.36 -11.56 13.14
N ARG A 133 -1.75 -10.89 12.15
CA ARG A 133 -2.40 -9.82 11.38
C ARG A 133 -3.46 -10.37 10.45
N VAL A 134 -3.18 -11.46 9.72
CA VAL A 134 -4.18 -12.17 8.92
C VAL A 134 -5.32 -12.68 9.80
N ALA A 135 -5.00 -13.29 10.95
CA ALA A 135 -6.01 -13.76 11.90
C ALA A 135 -6.95 -12.62 12.36
N GLY A 136 -6.39 -11.41 12.59
CA GLY A 136 -7.12 -10.19 12.93
C GLY A 136 -7.73 -9.42 11.76
N GLY A 137 -7.64 -9.92 10.52
CA GLY A 137 -8.19 -9.25 9.34
C GLY A 137 -7.42 -8.01 8.85
N LEU A 138 -6.15 -7.89 9.23
CA LEU A 138 -5.28 -6.72 8.99
C LEU A 138 -4.04 -7.06 8.13
N GLY A 139 -4.20 -8.00 7.19
CA GLY A 139 -3.17 -8.32 6.19
C GLY A 139 -3.01 -7.22 5.13
N THR A 140 -2.21 -7.49 4.09
CA THR A 140 -1.82 -6.51 3.05
C THR A 140 -2.99 -5.96 2.27
N VAL A 141 -3.99 -6.80 1.97
CA VAL A 141 -5.32 -6.34 1.59
C VAL A 141 -6.20 -6.52 2.83
N PRO A 142 -6.50 -5.44 3.59
CA PRO A 142 -7.21 -5.60 4.85
C PRO A 142 -8.63 -6.09 4.64
N LYS A 143 -9.08 -7.01 5.49
CA LYS A 143 -10.47 -7.44 5.56
C LYS A 143 -11.30 -6.43 6.36
N LEU A 144 -10.70 -5.90 7.41
CA LEU A 144 -11.35 -5.03 8.40
C LEU A 144 -10.69 -3.64 8.40
N VAL A 145 -11.49 -2.61 8.69
CA VAL A 145 -10.95 -1.31 9.14
C VAL A 145 -10.68 -1.34 10.65
N GLY A 146 -10.12 -0.26 11.18
CA GLY A 146 -10.04 -0.02 12.62
C GLY A 146 -11.40 -0.29 13.29
N GLU A 147 -11.38 -0.91 14.47
CA GLU A 147 -12.56 -1.35 15.24
C GLU A 147 -13.29 -2.60 14.70
N GLY A 148 -12.75 -3.29 13.69
CA GLY A 148 -13.17 -4.66 13.34
C GLY A 148 -14.36 -4.77 12.39
N LEU A 149 -14.71 -3.70 11.67
CA LEU A 149 -15.79 -3.71 10.67
C LEU A 149 -15.28 -4.25 9.33
N ASP A 150 -16.00 -5.22 8.71
CA ASP A 150 -15.61 -5.70 7.37
C ASP A 150 -15.74 -4.61 6.31
N ILE A 151 -14.68 -4.47 5.51
CA ILE A 151 -14.60 -3.57 4.37
C ILE A 151 -15.51 -4.05 3.25
N TYR A 152 -15.48 -5.35 2.92
CA TYR A 152 -16.14 -5.91 1.74
C TYR A 152 -17.43 -6.63 2.11
N ALA A 153 -18.41 -6.60 1.21
CA ALA A 153 -19.67 -7.36 1.37
C ALA A 153 -19.50 -8.87 1.12
N GLY A 154 -18.44 -9.26 0.42
CA GLY A 154 -18.18 -10.64 0.03
C GLY A 154 -16.72 -10.85 -0.35
N ARG A 155 -16.45 -12.01 -0.96
CA ARG A 155 -15.10 -12.37 -1.41
C ARG A 155 -14.73 -11.59 -2.68
N LEU A 156 -13.46 -11.23 -2.78
CA LEU A 156 -12.86 -10.60 -3.94
C LEU A 156 -12.27 -11.66 -4.88
N PRO A 157 -12.16 -11.38 -6.18
CA PRO A 157 -11.25 -12.13 -7.04
C PRO A 157 -9.81 -11.97 -6.54
N LEU A 158 -9.01 -13.03 -6.49
CA LEU A 158 -7.59 -12.98 -6.12
C LEU A 158 -6.80 -12.02 -7.02
N ALA A 159 -7.19 -11.93 -8.29
CA ALA A 159 -6.60 -11.00 -9.26
C ALA A 159 -6.63 -9.54 -8.77
N GLU A 160 -7.60 -9.18 -7.92
CA GLU A 160 -7.67 -7.85 -7.32
C GLU A 160 -6.47 -7.58 -6.41
N ALA A 161 -6.16 -8.51 -5.50
CA ALA A 161 -5.03 -8.36 -4.59
C ALA A 161 -3.70 -8.32 -5.35
N VAL A 162 -3.54 -9.22 -6.33
CA VAL A 162 -2.35 -9.25 -7.20
C VAL A 162 -2.18 -7.90 -7.91
N ALA A 163 -3.24 -7.37 -8.51
CA ALA A 163 -3.18 -6.09 -9.22
C ALA A 163 -2.78 -4.93 -8.30
N ARG A 164 -3.31 -4.85 -7.07
CA ARG A 164 -2.90 -3.82 -6.10
C ARG A 164 -1.44 -3.97 -5.69
N ILE A 165 -0.98 -5.19 -5.45
CA ILE A 165 0.40 -5.47 -5.04
C ILE A 165 1.38 -5.07 -6.15
N GLU A 166 1.11 -5.47 -7.40
CA GLU A 166 1.97 -5.17 -8.54
C GLU A 166 1.96 -3.67 -8.90
N ALA A 167 0.79 -3.03 -8.94
CA ALA A 167 0.66 -1.64 -9.40
C ALA A 167 0.97 -0.59 -8.32
N VAL A 168 0.86 -0.93 -7.04
CA VAL A 168 0.97 0.03 -5.93
C VAL A 168 2.02 -0.38 -4.91
N TYR A 169 1.91 -1.59 -4.32
CA TYR A 169 2.81 -2.02 -3.26
C TYR A 169 4.27 -2.04 -3.72
N LYS A 170 4.55 -2.73 -4.84
CA LYS A 170 5.93 -2.88 -5.33
C LYS A 170 6.55 -1.53 -5.74
N PRO A 171 5.88 -0.67 -6.54
CA PRO A 171 6.44 0.64 -6.87
C PRO A 171 6.67 1.54 -5.65
N TYR A 172 5.83 1.44 -4.63
CA TYR A 172 6.00 2.16 -3.36
C TYR A 172 7.29 1.72 -2.67
N HIS A 173 7.48 0.42 -2.46
CA HIS A 173 8.66 -0.14 -1.79
C HIS A 173 9.95 0.01 -2.60
N GLU A 174 9.88 -0.10 -3.93
CA GLU A 174 11.02 0.20 -4.81
C GLU A 174 11.44 1.67 -4.70
N THR A 175 10.46 2.57 -4.60
CA THR A 175 10.70 4.00 -4.39
C THR A 175 11.33 4.27 -3.03
N LEU A 176 10.79 3.68 -1.97
CA LEU A 176 11.35 3.81 -0.62
C LEU A 176 12.80 3.30 -0.57
N LYS A 177 13.06 2.13 -1.15
CA LYS A 177 14.40 1.53 -1.23
C LYS A 177 15.37 2.42 -2.01
N ARG A 178 14.93 3.00 -3.13
CA ARG A 178 15.73 3.93 -3.93
C ARG A 178 16.10 5.17 -3.11
N LEU A 179 15.13 5.79 -2.43
CA LEU A 179 15.37 6.96 -1.58
C LEU A 179 16.35 6.68 -0.44
N LEU A 180 16.22 5.52 0.23
CA LEU A 180 17.17 5.09 1.26
C LEU A 180 18.57 4.89 0.69
N THR A 181 18.67 4.22 -0.46
CA THR A 181 19.96 3.98 -1.13
C THR A 181 20.63 5.28 -1.54
N THR A 182 19.89 6.22 -2.12
CA THR A 182 20.38 7.55 -2.50
C THR A 182 20.82 8.36 -1.27
N THR A 183 20.05 8.32 -0.18
CA THR A 183 20.41 8.98 1.08
C THR A 183 21.70 8.40 1.64
N HIS A 184 21.81 7.07 1.71
CA HIS A 184 23.01 6.38 2.19
C HIS A 184 24.24 6.72 1.34
N ALA A 185 24.12 6.67 0.01
CA ALA A 185 25.22 7.00 -0.89
C ALA A 185 25.71 8.44 -0.71
N ARG A 186 24.81 9.37 -0.36
CA ARG A 186 25.13 10.78 -0.17
C ARG A 186 25.77 11.09 1.18
N PHE A 187 25.31 10.47 2.26
CA PHE A 187 25.71 10.83 3.63
C PHE A 187 26.55 9.75 4.36
N GLY A 188 26.79 8.61 3.72
CA GLY A 188 27.45 7.45 4.33
C GLY A 188 26.54 6.62 5.25
N PHE A 189 25.33 7.09 5.54
CA PHE A 189 24.27 6.38 6.24
C PHE A 189 22.89 6.98 5.90
N ALA A 190 21.81 6.26 6.24
CA ALA A 190 20.45 6.75 6.08
C ALA A 190 19.59 6.34 7.29
N VAL A 191 18.71 7.23 7.73
CA VAL A 191 17.73 6.97 8.80
C VAL A 191 16.33 7.10 8.24
N LEU A 192 15.56 6.02 8.32
CA LEU A 192 14.13 6.01 7.98
C LEU A 192 13.30 6.37 9.21
N ILE A 193 12.44 7.38 9.09
CA ILE A 193 11.43 7.73 10.07
C ILE A 193 10.07 7.31 9.50
N ASP A 194 9.51 6.23 10.05
CA ASP A 194 8.21 5.69 9.65
C ASP A 194 7.10 6.33 10.50
N CYS A 195 6.28 7.16 9.86
CA CYS A 195 5.37 8.08 10.52
C CYS A 195 3.97 7.48 10.62
N HIS A 196 3.45 7.41 11.84
CA HIS A 196 2.16 6.81 12.16
C HIS A 196 1.40 7.58 13.23
N SER A 197 0.10 7.34 13.28
CA SER A 197 -0.76 7.68 14.42
C SER A 197 -1.47 6.44 14.91
N MET A 198 -1.91 6.43 16.16
CA MET A 198 -2.68 5.32 16.73
C MET A 198 -3.97 5.86 17.35
N PRO A 199 -5.07 5.11 17.29
CA PRO A 199 -6.28 5.47 18.01
C PRO A 199 -5.98 5.58 19.51
N ALA A 200 -6.58 6.56 20.17
CA ALA A 200 -6.56 6.61 21.63
C ALA A 200 -7.27 5.37 22.17
N SER A 201 -6.66 4.68 23.14
CA SER A 201 -7.32 3.58 23.82
C SER A 201 -8.41 4.15 24.72
N ILE A 202 -9.64 4.28 24.20
CA ILE A 202 -10.80 4.50 25.06
C ILE A 202 -11.38 3.11 25.34
N ARG A 203 -11.11 2.63 26.55
CA ARG A 203 -11.85 1.51 27.16
C ARG A 203 -13.17 2.02 27.71
#